data_AF-A0A662IMF8-F1
#
_entry.id   AF-A0A662IMF8-F1
#
_cell.length_a   1.000
_cell.length_b   1.000
_cell.length_c   1.000
_cell.angle_alpha   90.00
_cell.angle_beta   90.00
_cell.angle_gamma   90.00
#
_symmetry.space_group_name_H-M   'P 1'
#
loop_
_entity.id
_entity.type
_entity.pdbx_description
1 polymer ?
#
loop_
_entity_poly.entity_id
_entity_poly.type
_entity_poly.pdbx_seq_one_letter_code
_entity_poly.pdbx_strand_id
1 'polypeptide(L)'
;MSDEIGIVVGEARPERIKFVAKHPVRVGEYVVVDTDDGPVIYMVEAFKNISELLSKENDYKTADEARRAITRNPRDRVRVALAKALG
;
A
#
# COMPACT_ATOMS: atom_id res chain seq x y z
N MET A 1 7.78 19.72 8.66
CA MET A 1 6.44 19.11 8.59
C MET A 1 6.67 17.78 7.92
N SER A 2 6.67 16.70 8.68
CA SER A 2 6.95 15.36 8.16
C SER A 2 5.73 14.92 7.36
N ASP A 3 5.85 14.85 6.04
CA ASP A 3 4.78 14.38 5.16
C ASP A 3 4.73 12.85 5.27
N GLU A 4 4.13 12.36 6.35
CA GLU A 4 3.98 10.93 6.60
C GLU A 4 3.04 10.33 5.55
N ILE A 5 3.63 9.51 4.66
CA ILE A 5 2.91 8.92 3.52
C ILE A 5 2.22 7.60 3.89
N GLY A 6 2.61 6.95 4.99
CA GLY A 6 2.13 5.63 5.37
C GLY A 6 2.95 4.94 6.46
N ILE A 7 2.61 3.68 6.74
CA ILE A 7 3.25 2.85 7.76
C ILE A 7 3.78 1.54 7.17
N VAL A 8 4.96 1.12 7.62
CA VAL A 8 5.51 -0.20 7.28
C VAL A 8 4.69 -1.30 7.96
N VAL A 9 4.39 -2.37 7.24
CA VAL A 9 3.55 -3.47 7.74
C VAL A 9 4.14 -4.84 7.40
N GLY A 10 4.07 -5.76 8.37
CA GLY A 10 4.54 -7.13 8.22
C GLY A 10 6.05 -7.27 8.39
N GLU A 11 6.62 -8.32 7.78
CA GLU A 11 8.06 -8.58 7.82
C GLU A 11 8.80 -7.53 7.00
N ALA A 12 9.61 -6.72 7.69
CA ALA A 12 10.51 -5.76 7.07
C ALA A 12 11.89 -6.41 6.94
N ARG A 13 12.29 -6.75 5.72
CA ARG A 13 13.66 -7.17 5.45
C ARG A 13 14.49 -5.95 5.09
N PRO A 14 15.80 -5.92 5.41
CA PRO A 14 16.65 -4.77 5.07
C PRO A 14 16.56 -4.39 3.59
N GLU A 15 16.53 -5.38 2.70
CA GLU A 15 16.48 -5.18 1.26
C GLU A 15 15.12 -4.73 0.74
N ARG A 16 14.02 -5.08 1.43
CA ARG A 16 12.65 -4.88 0.94
C ARG A 16 11.64 -4.72 2.07
N ILE A 17 10.79 -3.72 1.91
CA ILE A 17 9.70 -3.43 2.84
C ILE A 17 8.35 -3.46 2.13
N LYS A 18 7.32 -3.75 2.92
CA LYS A 18 5.92 -3.59 2.55
C LYS A 18 5.33 -2.48 3.42
N PHE A 19 4.60 -1.57 2.81
CA PHE A 19 3.95 -0.48 3.56
C PHE A 19 2.53 -0.21 3.06
N VAL A 20 1.70 0.35 3.93
CA VAL A 20 0.36 0.82 3.60
C VAL A 20 0.40 2.34 3.50
N ALA A 21 -0.01 2.86 2.34
CA ALA A 21 0.03 4.29 2.06
C ALA A 21 -1.34 4.95 2.26
N LYS A 22 -1.34 6.19 2.76
CA LYS A 22 -2.54 7.02 2.87
C LYS A 22 -3.07 7.43 1.49
N HIS A 23 -2.16 7.69 0.55
CA HIS A 23 -2.45 8.08 -0.82
C HIS A 23 -1.81 7.11 -1.82
N PRO A 24 -2.29 7.04 -3.07
CA PRO A 24 -1.61 6.27 -4.10
C PRO A 24 -0.17 6.75 -4.29
N VAL A 25 0.77 5.80 -4.30
CA VAL A 25 2.19 6.04 -4.57
C VAL A 25 2.56 5.48 -5.93
N ARG A 26 3.53 6.09 -6.59
CA ARG A 26 3.98 5.69 -7.94
C ARG A 26 5.18 4.75 -7.84
N VAL A 27 5.28 3.84 -8.81
CA VAL A 27 6.49 3.05 -9.00
C VAL A 27 7.62 3.99 -9.40
N GLY A 28 8.79 3.83 -8.76
CA GLY A 28 9.95 4.71 -8.92
C GLY A 28 9.99 5.90 -7.97
N GLU A 29 8.95 6.15 -7.16
CA GLU A 29 9.05 7.13 -6.07
C GLU A 29 10.02 6.65 -4.99
N TYR A 30 10.73 7.62 -4.40
CA TYR A 30 11.62 7.37 -3.26
C TYR A 30 10.90 7.67 -1.97
N VAL A 31 11.08 6.79 -0.98
CA VAL A 31 10.49 6.90 0.35
C VAL A 31 11.58 6.72 1.39
N VAL A 32 11.53 7.51 2.45
CA VAL A 32 12.42 7.39 3.60
C VAL A 32 11.66 6.69 4.71
N VAL A 33 12.27 5.69 5.31
CA VAL A 33 11.74 5.02 6.49
C VAL A 33 12.68 5.27 7.64
N ASP A 34 12.13 5.85 8.71
CA ASP A 34 12.85 6.01 9.97
C ASP A 34 12.89 4.66 10.69
N THR A 35 14.11 4.15 10.92
CA THR A 35 14.36 2.92 11.68
C THR A 35 15.21 3.24 12.92
N ASP A 36 15.30 2.31 13.86
CA ASP A 36 16.12 2.49 15.08
C ASP A 36 17.61 2.71 14.76
N ASP A 37 18.10 2.14 13.67
CA ASP A 37 19.49 2.29 13.20
C ASP A 37 19.72 3.55 12.35
N GLY A 38 18.65 4.31 12.08
CA GLY A 38 18.67 5.53 11.28
C GLY A 38 17.70 5.50 10.08
N PRO A 39 17.60 6.60 9.32
CA PRO A 39 16.74 6.66 8.15
C PRO A 39 17.32 5.86 6.99
N VAL A 40 16.48 5.03 6.36
CA VAL A 40 16.84 4.23 5.19
C VAL A 40 16.01 4.66 3.99
N ILE A 41 16.66 4.76 2.82
CA ILE A 41 16.01 5.15 1.57
C ILE A 41 15.58 3.91 0.81
N TYR A 42 14.31 3.90 0.38
CA TYR A 42 13.73 2.86 -0.45
C TYR A 42 13.15 3.46 -1.75
N MET A 43 13.12 2.65 -2.80
CA MET A 43 12.40 2.94 -4.05
C MET A 43 11.18 2.04 -4.17
N VAL A 44 10.02 2.62 -4.46
CA VAL A 44 8.78 1.87 -4.69
C VAL A 44 8.92 1.04 -5.98
N GLU A 45 8.85 -0.29 -5.85
CA GLU A 45 8.91 -1.22 -6.99
C GLU A 45 7.52 -1.64 -7.46
N ALA A 46 6.55 -1.71 -6.54
CA ALA A 46 5.19 -2.13 -6.88
C ALA A 46 4.16 -1.44 -6.00
N PHE A 47 2.99 -1.17 -6.58
CA PHE A 47 1.83 -0.62 -5.89
C PHE A 47 0.58 -1.41 -6.26
N LYS A 48 -0.24 -1.72 -5.26
CA LYS A 48 -1.53 -2.41 -5.43
C LYS A 48 -2.60 -1.72 -4.59
N ASN A 49 -3.74 -1.44 -5.22
CA ASN A 49 -4.95 -1.01 -4.53
C ASN A 49 -5.88 -2.21 -4.42
N ILE A 50 -6.07 -2.71 -3.19
CA ILE A 50 -6.80 -3.94 -2.90
C ILE A 50 -8.12 -3.55 -2.25
N SER A 51 -9.21 -4.12 -2.73
CA SER A 51 -10.53 -4.04 -2.09
C SER A 51 -10.87 -5.42 -1.57
N GLU A 52 -11.18 -5.54 -0.29
CA GLU A 52 -11.54 -6.83 0.30
C GLU A 52 -12.84 -7.36 -0.29
N LEU A 53 -13.84 -6.49 -0.44
CA LEU A 53 -15.15 -6.81 -1.03
C LEU A 53 -15.08 -7.28 -2.50
N LEU A 54 -14.10 -6.82 -3.28
CA LEU A 54 -13.92 -7.29 -4.67
C LEU A 54 -12.94 -8.46 -4.81
N SER A 55 -12.26 -8.87 -3.74
CA SER A 55 -11.19 -9.87 -3.82
C SER A 55 -11.68 -11.30 -4.05
N LYS A 56 -12.96 -11.59 -3.79
CA LYS A 56 -13.54 -12.95 -3.78
C LYS A 56 -14.69 -13.17 -4.76
N GLU A 57 -15.06 -12.14 -5.53
CA GLU A 57 -16.26 -12.20 -6.36
C GLU A 57 -16.00 -12.85 -7.72
N ASN A 58 -16.72 -13.95 -7.99
CA ASN A 58 -16.61 -14.70 -9.25
C ASN A 58 -17.84 -14.54 -10.16
N ASP A 59 -18.87 -13.80 -9.72
CA ASP A 59 -20.08 -13.56 -10.50
C ASP A 59 -20.33 -12.06 -10.73
N TYR A 60 -21.00 -11.74 -11.85
CA TYR A 60 -21.22 -10.36 -12.29
C TYR A 60 -22.15 -9.56 -11.37
N LYS A 61 -23.19 -10.20 -10.80
CA LYS A 61 -24.19 -9.50 -9.99
C LYS A 61 -23.59 -9.06 -8.66
N THR A 62 -22.87 -9.97 -8.00
CA THR A 62 -22.21 -9.73 -6.73
C THR A 62 -21.08 -8.72 -6.91
N ALA A 63 -20.36 -8.74 -8.03
CA ALA A 63 -19.38 -7.69 -8.36
C ALA A 63 -20.00 -6.29 -8.50
N ASP A 64 -21.19 -6.15 -9.10
CA ASP A 64 -21.87 -4.85 -9.23
C ASP A 64 -22.37 -4.33 -7.88
N GLU A 65 -22.93 -5.21 -7.04
CA GLU A 65 -23.34 -4.87 -5.68
C GLU A 65 -22.15 -4.47 -4.80
N ALA A 66 -21.06 -5.24 -4.85
CA ALA A 66 -19.81 -4.95 -4.16
C ALA A 66 -19.25 -3.58 -4.59
N ARG A 67 -19.23 -3.25 -5.89
CA ARG A 67 -18.82 -1.91 -6.36
C ARG A 67 -19.62 -0.78 -5.73
N ARG A 68 -20.95 -0.93 -5.63
CA ARG A 68 -21.82 0.07 -4.98
C ARG A 68 -21.60 0.18 -3.47
N ALA A 69 -21.24 -0.93 -2.83
CA ALA A 69 -20.91 -0.95 -1.40
C ALA A 69 -19.55 -0.27 -1.12
N ILE A 70 -18.54 -0.52 -1.96
CA ILE A 70 -17.19 0.04 -1.83
C ILE A 70 -17.20 1.56 -1.95
N THR A 71 -17.97 2.13 -2.87
CA THR A 71 -18.09 3.59 -2.99
C THR A 71 -18.62 4.24 -1.71
N ARG A 72 -19.38 3.49 -0.89
CA ARG A 72 -19.91 3.95 0.39
C ARG A 72 -18.99 3.65 1.59
N ASN A 73 -18.08 2.68 1.46
CA ASN A 73 -17.14 2.31 2.52
C ASN A 73 -15.68 2.65 2.15
N PRO A 74 -15.16 3.82 2.59
CA PRO A 74 -13.79 4.22 2.29
C PRO A 74 -12.72 3.33 2.97
N ARG A 75 -13.09 2.51 3.97
CA ARG A 75 -12.16 1.61 4.69
C ARG A 75 -11.91 0.29 3.98
N ASP A 76 -12.71 -0.06 2.98
CA ASP A 76 -12.55 -1.32 2.24
C ASP A 76 -11.29 -1.34 1.36
N ARG A 77 -10.82 -0.16 0.92
CA ARG A 77 -9.67 -0.05 0.03
C ARG A 77 -8.37 0.10 0.81
N VAL A 78 -7.46 -0.85 0.63
CA VAL A 78 -6.11 -0.82 1.18
C VAL A 78 -5.10 -0.57 0.06
N ARG A 79 -4.25 0.44 0.25
CA ARG A 79 -3.19 0.82 -0.69
C ARG A 79 -1.87 0.26 -0.22
N VAL A 80 -1.46 -0.84 -0.82
CA VAL A 80 -0.25 -1.58 -0.43
C VAL A 80 0.86 -1.29 -1.44
N ALA A 81 2.04 -0.96 -0.93
CA ALA A 81 3.23 -0.76 -1.74
C ALA A 81 4.36 -1.69 -1.27
N LEU A 82 5.21 -2.05 -2.22
CA LEU A 82 6.48 -2.74 -1.99
C LEU A 82 7.60 -1.80 -2.42
N ALA A 83 8.60 -1.65 -1.56
CA ALA A 83 9.77 -0.83 -1.85
C ALA A 83 11.06 -1.59 -1.54
N LYS A 84 12.11 -1.27 -2.28
CA LYS A 84 13.44 -1.90 -2.20
C LYS A 84 14.48 -0.87 -1.76
N ALA A 85 15.36 -1.27 -0.85
CA ALA A 85 16.40 -0.41 -0.31
C ALA A 85 17.40 0.01 -1.39
N LEU A 86 17.88 1.25 -1.27
CA LEU A 86 18.91 1.81 -2.14
C LEU A 86 20.19 2.06 -1.33
N GLY A 87 20.90 0.98 -1.00
CA GLY A 87 22.20 1.05 -0.33
C GLY A 87 22.13 1.20 1.17
#